data_AF-A0A962CA66-F1
#
_entry.id   AF-A0A962CA66-F1
#
_cell.length_a   1.000
_cell.length_b   1.000
_cell.length_c   1.000
_cell.angle_alpha   90.00
_cell.angle_beta   90.00
_cell.angle_gamma   90.00
#
_symmetry.space_group_name_H-M   'P 1'
#
loop_
_entity.id
_entity.type
_entity.pdbx_description
1 polymer ?
#
loop_
_entity_poly.entity_id
_entity_poly.type
_entity_poly.pdbx_seq_one_letter_code
_entity_poly.pdbx_strand_id
1 'polypeptide(L)'
;MTLQATPDSQPPFDMDGAIVFIAAAVARGESYASFAARFLGDTDHLLPPPAQGNLREDPRLRRSLAVALVRALWRLMPDPTHRYAPAPLPNPERNAPCHCGSGLKYKKCCAPIDAGVPIARMNLLPYLLDALPKKRWSELVGSRIALDMVGVTAHEWSRERKDKEALTLLEPWFVDDSHLDARHELIFDTLLEAYTHLGKLRKKAALLDRGVAQGDRTIRSAAIQRRVCMHADEGNYADAWKLFAEAQRADPESPSLSHVEVTVLISEGREDEARERARFWATRLRRRGDPDLDDLIGFLDNIA
;
A
#
# COMPACT_ATOMS: atom_id res chain seq x y z
N MET A 1 -25.26 -29.38 5.44
CA MET A 1 -26.24 -28.45 6.01
C MET A 1 -25.90 -27.08 5.46
N THR A 2 -26.54 -26.75 4.34
CA THR A 2 -26.22 -25.58 3.51
C THR A 2 -26.92 -24.37 4.13
N LEU A 3 -26.15 -23.44 4.70
CA LEU A 3 -26.69 -22.16 5.17
C LEU A 3 -27.07 -21.33 3.94
N GLN A 4 -28.37 -21.34 3.60
CA GLN A 4 -28.95 -20.36 2.69
C GLN A 4 -28.89 -18.99 3.36
N ALA A 5 -28.19 -18.05 2.74
CA ALA A 5 -28.26 -16.64 3.09
C ALA A 5 -29.69 -16.15 2.86
N THR A 6 -30.31 -15.56 3.89
CA THR A 6 -31.59 -14.87 3.77
C THR A 6 -31.41 -13.57 2.97
N PRO A 7 -32.38 -13.13 2.15
CA PRO A 7 -32.25 -11.95 1.28
C PRO A 7 -32.27 -10.59 2.01
N ASP A 8 -32.26 -10.57 3.34
CA ASP A 8 -32.69 -9.43 4.16
C ASP A 8 -31.56 -8.82 5.02
N SER A 9 -30.30 -9.05 4.63
CA SER A 9 -29.10 -8.61 5.36
C SER A 9 -28.26 -7.60 4.57
N GLN A 10 -28.89 -6.71 3.81
CA GLN A 10 -28.16 -5.52 3.35
C GLN A 10 -27.70 -4.73 4.59
N PRO A 11 -26.40 -4.42 4.72
CA PRO A 11 -25.92 -3.60 5.81
C PRO A 11 -26.70 -2.28 5.80
N PRO A 12 -27.03 -1.71 6.98
CA PRO A 12 -27.85 -0.51 7.05
C PRO A 12 -27.21 0.71 6.36
N PHE A 13 -25.93 0.64 5.97
CA PHE A 13 -25.18 1.69 5.27
C PHE A 13 -24.35 1.07 4.13
N ASP A 14 -24.55 1.55 2.89
CA ASP A 14 -23.73 1.19 1.74
C ASP A 14 -22.43 2.01 1.75
N MET A 15 -21.41 1.45 2.43
CA MET A 15 -20.13 2.13 2.60
C MET A 15 -19.36 2.27 1.30
N ASP A 16 -19.34 1.23 0.48
CA ASP A 16 -18.62 1.22 -0.79
C ASP A 16 -19.26 2.21 -1.77
N GLY A 17 -20.59 2.23 -1.85
CA GLY A 17 -21.33 3.21 -2.64
C GLY A 17 -21.03 4.65 -2.20
N ALA A 18 -20.99 4.91 -0.89
CA ALA A 18 -20.63 6.23 -0.37
C ALA A 18 -19.19 6.63 -0.73
N ILE A 19 -18.23 5.71 -0.63
CA ILE A 19 -16.83 5.96 -0.97
C ILE A 19 -16.68 6.24 -2.47
N VAL A 20 -17.29 5.43 -3.33
CA VAL A 20 -17.28 5.62 -4.80
C VAL A 20 -17.88 6.97 -5.18
N PHE A 21 -18.99 7.35 -4.55
CA PHE A 21 -19.66 8.62 -4.80
C PHE A 21 -18.78 9.83 -4.42
N ILE A 22 -18.08 9.75 -3.28
CA ILE A 22 -17.12 10.77 -2.83
C ILE A 22 -15.91 10.81 -3.77
N ALA A 23 -15.33 9.66 -4.11
CA ALA A 23 -14.17 9.56 -5.00
C ALA A 23 -14.47 10.20 -6.36
N ALA A 24 -15.66 9.95 -6.93
CA ALA A 24 -16.09 10.56 -8.18
C ALA A 24 -16.24 12.09 -8.08
N ALA A 25 -16.70 12.62 -6.95
CA ALA A 25 -16.79 14.06 -6.72
C ALA A 25 -15.40 14.71 -6.62
N VAL A 26 -14.50 14.11 -5.83
CA VAL A 26 -13.12 14.58 -5.65
C VAL A 26 -12.33 14.50 -6.97
N ALA A 27 -12.49 13.42 -7.74
CA ALA A 27 -11.86 13.26 -9.05
C ALA A 27 -12.24 14.36 -10.06
N ARG A 28 -13.47 14.91 -9.96
CA ARG A 28 -13.95 16.05 -10.74
C ARG A 28 -13.50 17.42 -10.21
N GLY A 29 -12.81 17.46 -9.06
CA GLY A 29 -12.43 18.71 -8.40
C GLY A 29 -13.61 19.43 -7.74
N GLU A 30 -14.67 18.70 -7.38
CA GLU A 30 -15.83 19.28 -6.68
C GLU A 30 -15.44 19.68 -5.24
N SER A 31 -15.85 20.88 -4.79
CA SER A 31 -15.62 21.28 -3.40
C SER A 31 -16.53 20.52 -2.44
N TYR A 32 -16.08 20.32 -1.19
CA TYR A 32 -16.92 19.70 -0.17
C TYR A 32 -18.25 20.43 0.02
N ALA A 33 -18.27 21.77 -0.07
CA ALA A 33 -19.50 22.54 0.10
C ALA A 33 -20.55 22.23 -0.98
N SER A 34 -20.13 22.18 -2.25
CA SER A 34 -20.99 21.78 -3.37
C SER A 34 -21.49 20.35 -3.20
N PHE A 35 -20.57 19.45 -2.89
CA PHE A 35 -20.87 18.04 -2.69
C PHE A 35 -21.85 17.83 -1.53
N ALA A 36 -21.61 18.48 -0.38
CA ALA A 36 -22.44 18.37 0.80
C ALA A 36 -23.86 18.92 0.58
N ALA A 37 -24.01 20.02 -0.17
CA ALA A 37 -25.33 20.55 -0.52
C ALA A 37 -26.15 19.56 -1.35
N ARG A 38 -25.51 18.92 -2.35
CA ARG A 38 -26.13 17.86 -3.16
C ARG A 38 -26.44 16.62 -2.33
N PHE A 39 -25.50 16.18 -1.49
CA PHE A 39 -25.66 15.04 -0.60
C PHE A 39 -26.82 15.22 0.39
N LEU A 40 -26.97 16.40 0.99
CA LEU A 40 -28.06 16.71 1.93
C LEU A 40 -29.45 16.62 1.28
N GLY A 41 -29.53 16.84 -0.03
CA GLY A 41 -30.76 16.69 -0.81
C GLY A 41 -31.11 15.23 -1.14
N ASP A 42 -30.17 14.29 -0.99
CA ASP A 42 -30.28 12.90 -1.46
C ASP A 42 -29.80 11.88 -0.40
N THR A 43 -29.90 12.24 0.89
CA THR A 43 -29.36 11.40 1.98
C THR A 43 -29.99 10.01 2.06
N ASP A 44 -31.25 9.88 1.62
CA ASP A 44 -31.98 8.62 1.65
C ASP A 44 -31.52 7.60 0.60
N HIS A 45 -30.88 8.06 -0.48
CA HIS A 45 -30.35 7.16 -1.51
C HIS A 45 -29.07 6.45 -1.05
N LEU A 46 -28.17 7.17 -0.37
CA LEU A 46 -26.91 6.63 0.13
C LEU A 46 -27.02 5.98 1.52
N LEU A 47 -27.97 6.44 2.36
CA LEU A 47 -28.28 5.82 3.64
C LEU A 47 -29.79 5.54 3.77
N PRO A 48 -30.30 4.50 3.09
CA PRO A 48 -31.71 4.14 3.17
C PRO A 48 -32.12 3.83 4.61
N PRO A 49 -33.40 4.01 4.98
CA PRO A 49 -33.86 3.69 6.31
C PRO A 49 -33.75 2.17 6.53
N PRO A 50 -33.13 1.70 7.63
CA PRO A 50 -33.02 0.28 7.89
C PRO A 50 -34.40 -0.35 8.15
N ALA A 51 -34.44 -1.69 8.12
CA ALA A 51 -35.66 -2.44 8.36
C ALA A 51 -36.27 -2.13 9.75
N GLN A 52 -35.44 -1.98 10.79
CA GLN A 52 -35.85 -1.73 12.17
C GLN A 52 -34.81 -0.88 12.93
N GLY A 53 -35.17 -0.39 14.13
CA GLY A 53 -34.28 0.29 15.08
C GLY A 53 -34.24 1.81 14.98
N ASN A 54 -33.46 2.45 15.88
CA ASN A 54 -33.45 3.90 16.09
C ASN A 54 -33.17 4.74 14.83
N LEU A 55 -32.38 4.22 13.88
CA LEU A 55 -32.07 4.93 12.63
C LEU A 55 -33.27 4.98 11.66
N ARG A 56 -34.21 4.03 11.78
CA ARG A 56 -35.49 4.07 11.06
C ARG A 56 -36.44 5.07 11.72
N GLU A 57 -36.50 5.05 13.04
CA GLU A 57 -37.46 5.81 13.85
C GLU A 57 -37.08 7.28 14.01
N ASP A 58 -35.79 7.62 13.93
CA ASP A 58 -35.27 8.98 14.02
C ASP A 58 -34.55 9.39 12.72
N PRO A 59 -35.27 9.99 11.75
CA PRO A 59 -34.69 10.50 10.51
C PRO A 59 -33.58 11.53 10.72
N ARG A 60 -33.63 12.28 11.83
CA ARG A 60 -32.63 13.30 12.15
C ARG A 60 -31.33 12.64 12.62
N LEU A 61 -31.42 11.61 13.46
CA LEU A 61 -30.26 10.82 13.86
C LEU A 61 -29.62 10.16 12.63
N ARG A 62 -30.43 9.53 11.77
CA ARG A 62 -29.97 8.93 10.52
C ARG A 62 -29.25 9.92 9.62
N ARG A 63 -29.83 11.10 9.38
CA ARG A 63 -29.18 12.18 8.62
C ARG A 63 -27.87 12.62 9.27
N SER A 64 -27.86 12.79 10.59
CA SER A 64 -26.67 13.24 11.31
C SER A 64 -25.52 12.22 11.21
N LEU A 65 -25.85 10.92 11.30
CA LEU A 65 -24.90 9.83 11.09
C LEU A 65 -24.39 9.80 9.64
N ALA A 66 -25.28 9.89 8.65
CA ALA A 66 -24.91 9.90 7.23
C ALA A 66 -23.89 11.00 6.92
N VAL A 67 -24.18 12.22 7.38
CA VAL A 67 -23.31 13.38 7.15
C VAL A 67 -21.98 13.24 7.90
N ALA A 68 -21.99 12.72 9.13
CA ALA A 68 -20.77 12.48 9.89
C ALA A 68 -19.85 11.46 9.19
N LEU A 69 -20.42 10.36 8.68
CA LEU A 69 -19.68 9.33 7.93
C LEU A 69 -19.09 9.89 6.64
N VAL A 70 -19.92 10.55 5.82
CA VAL A 70 -19.48 11.16 4.56
C VAL A 70 -18.38 12.20 4.78
N ARG A 71 -18.50 12.99 5.84
CA ARG A 71 -17.51 13.98 6.23
C ARG A 71 -16.20 13.34 6.69
N ALA A 72 -16.26 12.22 7.41
CA ALA A 72 -15.08 11.44 7.79
C ALA A 72 -14.38 10.83 6.56
N LEU A 73 -15.14 10.23 5.64
CA LEU A 73 -14.60 9.69 4.38
C LEU A 73 -13.96 10.78 3.52
N TRP A 74 -14.60 11.95 3.39
CA TRP A 74 -14.03 13.09 2.66
C TRP A 74 -12.67 13.52 3.23
N ARG A 75 -12.52 13.51 4.56
CA ARG A 75 -11.25 13.87 5.23
C ARG A 75 -10.11 12.89 5.00
N LEU A 76 -10.43 11.65 4.62
CA LEU A 76 -9.44 10.62 4.34
C LEU A 76 -9.14 10.51 2.84
N MET A 77 -10.06 10.95 1.98
CA MET A 77 -9.93 10.84 0.53
C MET A 77 -8.73 11.67 0.03
N PRO A 78 -7.77 11.05 -0.69
CA PRO A 78 -6.73 11.81 -1.37
C PRO A 78 -7.36 12.80 -2.37
N ASP A 79 -6.88 14.03 -2.41
CA ASP A 79 -7.49 15.07 -3.24
C ASP A 79 -6.49 15.61 -4.28
N PRO A 80 -6.75 15.42 -5.59
CA PRO A 80 -5.85 15.92 -6.65
C PRO A 80 -5.59 17.43 -6.56
N THR A 81 -6.54 18.23 -6.08
CA THR A 81 -6.39 19.69 -5.91
C THR A 81 -5.46 20.06 -4.75
N HIS A 82 -5.22 19.12 -3.83
CA HIS A 82 -4.32 19.25 -2.68
C HIS A 82 -3.05 18.39 -2.83
N ARG A 83 -2.62 18.17 -4.07
CA ARG A 83 -1.49 17.28 -4.42
C ARG A 83 -1.63 15.88 -3.80
N TYR A 84 -2.84 15.32 -3.85
CA TYR A 84 -3.18 14.00 -3.34
C TYR A 84 -2.99 13.81 -1.82
N ALA A 85 -2.71 14.87 -1.06
CA ALA A 85 -2.94 14.84 0.38
C ALA A 85 -4.45 14.96 0.65
N PRO A 86 -4.95 14.44 1.77
CA PRO A 86 -6.33 14.69 2.17
C PRO A 86 -6.58 16.18 2.40
N ALA A 87 -7.72 16.68 1.93
CA ALA A 87 -8.07 18.09 2.04
C ALA A 87 -8.47 18.46 3.48
N PRO A 88 -8.05 19.62 4.00
CA PRO A 88 -8.44 20.08 5.32
C PRO A 88 -9.95 20.37 5.35
N LEU A 89 -10.65 19.78 6.32
CA LEU A 89 -12.09 19.99 6.50
C LEU A 89 -12.42 20.29 7.98
N PRO A 90 -12.36 21.57 8.40
CA PRO A 90 -12.49 21.96 9.81
C PRO A 90 -13.93 21.77 10.31
N ASN A 91 -14.09 21.28 11.53
CA ASN A 91 -15.40 21.19 12.18
C ASN A 91 -16.07 22.57 12.27
N PRO A 92 -17.41 22.63 12.17
CA PRO A 92 -18.13 23.86 12.46
C PRO A 92 -17.79 24.38 13.85
N GLU A 93 -17.82 25.69 14.03
CA GLU A 93 -17.68 26.28 15.36
C GLU A 93 -18.80 25.78 16.28
N ARG A 94 -18.50 25.72 17.59
CA ARG A 94 -19.37 25.14 18.61
C ARG A 94 -20.83 25.66 18.57
N ASN A 95 -21.04 26.93 18.24
CA ASN A 95 -22.37 27.56 18.18
C ASN A 95 -22.90 27.79 16.76
N ALA A 96 -22.14 27.47 15.71
CA ALA A 96 -22.57 27.63 14.32
C ALA A 96 -23.73 26.67 13.99
N PRO A 97 -24.53 26.97 12.94
CA PRO A 97 -25.51 26.02 12.40
C PRO A 97 -24.84 24.69 12.06
N CYS A 98 -25.51 23.59 12.40
CA CYS A 98 -24.98 22.26 12.16
C CYS A 98 -24.93 21.92 10.66
N HIS A 99 -23.83 21.32 10.21
CA HIS A 99 -23.62 20.95 8.80
C HIS A 99 -24.63 19.91 8.28
N CYS A 100 -25.41 19.26 9.15
CA CYS A 100 -26.41 18.27 8.73
C CYS A 100 -27.73 18.91 8.29
N GLY A 101 -27.81 20.25 8.26
CA GLY A 101 -28.99 20.99 7.85
C GLY A 101 -30.12 21.03 8.87
N SER A 102 -29.88 20.62 10.13
CA SER A 102 -30.91 20.64 11.19
C SER A 102 -31.26 22.03 11.72
N GLY A 103 -30.49 23.05 11.39
CA GLY A 103 -30.63 24.42 11.92
C GLY A 103 -30.18 24.59 13.38
N LEU A 104 -29.87 23.51 14.10
CA LEU A 104 -29.42 23.56 15.49
C LEU A 104 -27.94 23.95 15.61
N LYS A 105 -27.55 24.46 16.78
CA LYS A 105 -26.14 24.69 17.12
C LYS A 105 -25.36 23.38 17.04
N TYR A 106 -24.21 23.37 16.37
CA TYR A 106 -23.38 22.17 16.14
C TYR A 106 -23.13 21.36 17.43
N LYS A 107 -22.81 22.02 18.55
CA LYS A 107 -22.60 21.37 19.87
C LYS A 107 -23.80 20.59 20.42
N LYS A 108 -25.01 20.89 19.94
CA LYS A 108 -26.28 20.26 20.36
C LYS A 108 -26.82 19.31 19.27
N CYS A 109 -26.05 19.09 18.19
CA CYS A 109 -26.44 18.23 17.08
C CYS A 109 -25.33 17.23 16.74
N CYS A 110 -24.57 17.42 15.66
CA CYS A 110 -23.60 16.41 15.21
C CYS A 110 -22.31 16.33 16.03
N ALA A 111 -21.99 17.30 16.89
CA ALA A 111 -20.70 17.29 17.61
C ALA A 111 -20.39 15.99 18.38
N PRO A 112 -21.33 15.34 19.08
CA PRO A 112 -21.09 14.04 19.73
C PRO A 112 -20.93 12.89 18.74
N ILE A 113 -21.60 12.95 17.58
CA ILE A 113 -21.56 11.91 16.56
C ILE A 113 -20.23 11.95 15.82
N ASP A 114 -19.80 13.15 15.38
CA ASP A 114 -18.53 13.37 14.70
C ASP A 114 -17.33 12.86 15.51
N ALA A 115 -17.39 12.97 16.85
CA ALA A 115 -16.34 12.49 17.74
C ALA A 115 -16.28 10.95 17.84
N GLY A 116 -17.38 10.26 17.53
CA GLY A 116 -17.54 8.82 17.70
C GLY A 116 -17.40 7.98 16.42
N VAL A 117 -17.15 8.59 15.25
CA VAL A 117 -17.03 7.85 13.99
C VAL A 117 -15.66 7.15 13.91
N PRO A 118 -15.60 5.80 13.90
CA PRO A 118 -14.33 5.06 13.98
C PRO A 118 -13.69 4.84 12.60
N ILE A 119 -13.60 5.88 11.77
CA ILE A 119 -13.00 5.80 10.43
C ILE A 119 -11.67 6.55 10.46
N ALA A 120 -10.60 5.87 10.88
CA ALA A 120 -9.30 6.52 11.09
C ALA A 120 -8.20 6.06 10.13
N ARG A 121 -8.36 4.93 9.42
CA ARG A 121 -7.23 4.27 8.72
C ARG A 121 -7.62 3.50 7.46
N MET A 122 -8.59 3.99 6.70
CA MET A 122 -8.94 3.36 5.42
C MET A 122 -8.02 3.87 4.32
N ASN A 123 -7.47 2.96 3.52
CA ASN A 123 -6.81 3.31 2.26
C ASN A 123 -7.88 3.56 1.19
N LEU A 124 -8.20 4.84 0.95
CA LEU A 124 -9.22 5.24 -0.03
C LEU A 124 -8.65 5.52 -1.42
N LEU A 125 -7.33 5.36 -1.60
CA LEU A 125 -6.67 5.60 -2.88
C LEU A 125 -7.22 4.72 -4.03
N PRO A 126 -7.52 3.41 -3.85
CA PRO A 126 -8.04 2.58 -4.93
C PRO A 126 -9.31 3.16 -5.58
N TYR A 127 -10.25 3.63 -4.75
CA TYR A 127 -11.51 4.23 -5.20
C TYR A 127 -11.30 5.54 -5.97
N LEU A 128 -10.34 6.36 -5.54
CA LEU A 128 -9.98 7.56 -6.29
C LEU A 128 -9.35 7.21 -7.64
N LEU A 129 -8.47 6.21 -7.68
CA LEU A 129 -7.81 5.78 -8.91
C LEU A 129 -8.81 5.22 -9.93
N ASP A 130 -9.84 4.49 -9.47
CA ASP A 130 -10.95 4.02 -10.30
C ASP A 130 -11.78 5.19 -10.88
N ALA A 131 -11.92 6.28 -10.13
CA ALA A 131 -12.62 7.48 -10.57
C ALA A 131 -11.77 8.42 -11.46
N LEU A 132 -10.44 8.24 -11.48
CA LEU A 132 -9.51 9.08 -12.23
C LEU A 132 -9.14 8.47 -13.59
N PRO A 133 -8.96 9.28 -14.65
CA PRO A 133 -8.35 8.80 -15.88
C PRO A 133 -6.93 8.29 -15.62
N LYS A 134 -6.58 7.08 -16.08
CA LYS A 134 -5.25 6.44 -15.87
C LYS A 134 -4.06 7.35 -16.21
N LYS A 135 -4.19 8.24 -17.21
CA LYS A 135 -3.14 9.22 -17.58
C LYS A 135 -2.72 10.14 -16.42
N ARG A 136 -3.61 10.36 -15.45
CA ARG A 136 -3.38 11.20 -14.27
C ARG A 136 -2.67 10.47 -13.14
N TRP A 137 -2.50 9.15 -13.21
CA TRP A 137 -1.86 8.39 -12.13
C TRP A 137 -0.38 8.75 -11.95
N SER A 138 0.28 9.22 -13.01
CA SER A 138 1.65 9.75 -12.92
C SER A 138 1.75 11.03 -12.08
N GLU A 139 0.66 11.79 -11.89
CA GLU A 139 0.62 12.97 -11.04
C GLU A 139 0.86 12.64 -9.54
N LEU A 140 0.75 11.36 -9.15
CA LEU A 140 1.05 10.92 -7.78
C LEU A 140 2.55 11.00 -7.47
N VAL A 141 3.42 10.84 -8.48
CA VAL A 141 4.87 10.94 -8.31
C VAL A 141 5.24 12.36 -7.90
N GLY A 142 5.99 12.51 -6.81
CA GLY A 142 6.34 13.83 -6.26
C GLY A 142 5.18 14.61 -5.62
N SER A 143 3.99 14.00 -5.53
CA SER A 143 2.86 14.57 -4.82
C SER A 143 3.03 14.42 -3.29
N ARG A 144 1.99 14.76 -2.52
CA ARG A 144 1.96 14.59 -1.06
C ARG A 144 1.22 13.32 -0.64
N ILE A 145 0.91 12.42 -1.59
CA ILE A 145 0.36 11.10 -1.29
C ILE A 145 1.34 10.33 -0.39
N ALA A 146 0.81 9.56 0.56
CA ALA A 146 1.62 8.68 1.36
C ALA A 146 1.99 7.42 0.55
N LEU A 147 3.28 7.08 0.50
CA LEU A 147 3.82 5.98 -0.31
C LEU A 147 3.26 4.61 0.10
N ASP A 148 2.96 4.43 1.39
CA ASP A 148 2.33 3.23 1.94
C ASP A 148 0.95 2.99 1.30
N MET A 149 0.14 4.03 1.10
CA MET A 149 -1.16 3.89 0.41
C MET A 149 -0.98 3.43 -1.04
N VAL A 150 0.04 3.93 -1.73
CA VAL A 150 0.36 3.52 -3.12
C VAL A 150 0.79 2.07 -3.15
N GLY A 151 1.70 1.68 -2.26
CA GLY A 151 2.21 0.31 -2.14
C GLY A 151 1.14 -0.70 -1.78
N VAL A 152 0.31 -0.41 -0.76
CA VAL A 152 -0.81 -1.27 -0.36
C VAL A 152 -1.81 -1.43 -1.50
N THR A 153 -2.18 -0.34 -2.18
CA THR A 153 -3.09 -0.40 -3.33
C THR A 153 -2.55 -1.32 -4.44
N ALA A 154 -1.28 -1.14 -4.81
CA ALA A 154 -0.67 -1.95 -5.85
C ALA A 154 -0.51 -3.42 -5.44
N HIS A 155 -0.17 -3.67 -4.17
CA HIS A 155 -0.01 -5.02 -3.64
C HIS A 155 -1.35 -5.77 -3.59
N GLU A 156 -2.43 -5.10 -3.17
CA GLU A 156 -3.79 -5.66 -3.22
C GLU A 156 -4.20 -6.00 -4.66
N TRP A 157 -3.95 -5.11 -5.62
CA TRP A 157 -4.19 -5.39 -7.04
C TRP A 157 -3.37 -6.57 -7.57
N SER A 158 -2.11 -6.71 -7.17
CA SER A 158 -1.29 -7.88 -7.51
C SER A 158 -1.93 -9.19 -7.01
N ARG A 159 -2.41 -9.21 -5.76
CA ARG A 159 -3.14 -10.36 -5.19
C ARG A 159 -4.43 -10.68 -5.94
N GLU A 160 -5.09 -9.67 -6.49
CA GLU A 160 -6.27 -9.80 -7.34
C GLU A 160 -5.95 -10.09 -8.82
N ARG A 161 -4.67 -10.32 -9.18
CA ARG A 161 -4.21 -10.58 -10.56
C ARG A 161 -4.41 -9.39 -11.51
N LYS A 162 -4.47 -8.17 -10.96
CA LYS A 162 -4.48 -6.89 -11.69
C LYS A 162 -3.06 -6.34 -11.85
N ASP A 163 -2.12 -7.19 -12.26
CA ASP A 163 -0.69 -6.82 -12.38
C ASP A 163 -0.44 -5.67 -13.37
N LYS A 164 -1.31 -5.51 -14.39
CA LYS A 164 -1.20 -4.42 -15.37
C LYS A 164 -1.54 -3.07 -14.76
N GLU A 165 -2.54 -3.02 -13.90
CA GLU A 165 -2.92 -1.84 -13.12
C GLU A 165 -1.80 -1.46 -12.15
N ALA A 166 -1.30 -2.44 -11.38
CA ALA A 166 -0.17 -2.25 -10.48
C ALA A 166 1.07 -1.72 -11.21
N LEU A 167 1.43 -2.33 -12.35
CA LEU A 167 2.52 -1.85 -13.21
C LEU A 167 2.29 -0.41 -13.67
N THR A 168 1.09 -0.07 -14.14
CA THR A 168 0.77 1.29 -14.61
C THR A 168 0.89 2.33 -13.48
N LEU A 169 0.52 1.95 -12.26
CA LEU A 169 0.61 2.82 -11.08
C LEU A 169 2.06 3.02 -10.60
N LEU A 170 2.87 1.96 -10.67
CA LEU A 170 4.19 1.92 -10.02
C LEU A 170 5.36 2.30 -10.94
N GLU A 171 5.31 2.01 -12.24
CA GLU A 171 6.43 2.33 -13.17
C GLU A 171 6.88 3.80 -13.11
N PRO A 172 5.99 4.81 -13.05
CA PRO A 172 6.40 6.22 -13.00
C PRO A 172 7.30 6.58 -11.82
N TRP A 173 7.25 5.83 -10.71
CA TRP A 173 8.08 6.09 -9.52
C TRP A 173 9.55 5.71 -9.71
N PHE A 174 9.86 4.95 -10.76
CA PHE A 174 11.20 4.42 -11.04
C PHE A 174 11.68 4.80 -12.44
N VAL A 175 11.36 6.02 -12.90
CA VAL A 175 11.87 6.57 -14.17
C VAL A 175 13.17 7.34 -13.95
N ASP A 176 13.22 8.20 -12.94
CA ASP A 176 14.37 9.06 -12.67
C ASP A 176 15.41 8.39 -11.76
N ASP A 177 16.64 8.91 -11.77
CA ASP A 177 17.75 8.44 -10.94
C ASP A 177 17.71 8.96 -9.48
N SER A 178 16.51 9.19 -8.96
CA SER A 178 16.32 9.65 -7.58
C SER A 178 16.72 8.58 -6.57
N HIS A 179 17.28 9.00 -5.44
CA HIS A 179 17.67 8.11 -4.36
C HIS A 179 16.48 7.25 -3.88
N LEU A 180 16.66 5.93 -3.89
CA LEU A 180 15.66 4.96 -3.43
C LEU A 180 15.95 4.61 -1.99
N ASP A 181 15.01 4.91 -1.09
CA ASP A 181 15.14 4.62 0.33
C ASP A 181 14.10 3.60 0.81
N ALA A 182 14.19 3.19 2.07
CA ALA A 182 13.27 2.26 2.71
C ALA A 182 11.77 2.62 2.54
N ARG A 183 11.40 3.88 2.30
CA ARG A 183 9.98 4.25 2.06
C ARG A 183 9.46 3.71 0.72
N HIS A 184 10.37 3.41 -0.20
CA HIS A 184 10.05 2.86 -1.53
C HIS A 184 10.03 1.32 -1.52
N GLU A 185 10.39 0.66 -0.42
CA GLU A 185 10.55 -0.80 -0.37
C GLU A 185 9.30 -1.55 -0.86
N LEU A 186 8.13 -1.20 -0.34
CA LEU A 186 6.88 -1.88 -0.71
C LEU A 186 6.54 -1.70 -2.20
N ILE A 187 6.67 -0.48 -2.75
CA ILE A 187 6.39 -0.23 -4.17
C ILE A 187 7.46 -0.85 -5.08
N PHE A 188 8.71 -0.93 -4.62
CA PHE A 188 9.81 -1.56 -5.33
C PHE A 188 9.58 -3.06 -5.46
N ASP A 189 9.31 -3.73 -4.34
CA ASP A 189 9.05 -5.18 -4.31
C ASP A 189 7.79 -5.56 -5.08
N THR A 190 6.71 -4.80 -4.92
CA THR A 190 5.46 -5.03 -5.65
C THR A 190 5.66 -4.89 -7.16
N LEU A 191 6.48 -3.93 -7.63
CA LEU A 191 6.77 -3.78 -9.05
C LEU A 191 7.63 -4.93 -9.59
N LEU A 192 8.60 -5.42 -8.82
CA LEU A 192 9.40 -6.60 -9.18
C LEU A 192 8.53 -7.87 -9.32
N GLU A 193 7.55 -8.05 -8.43
CA GLU A 193 6.56 -9.12 -8.51
C GLU A 193 5.70 -8.99 -9.76
N ALA A 194 5.12 -7.79 -10.00
CA ALA A 194 4.31 -7.53 -11.19
C ALA A 194 5.09 -7.78 -12.49
N TYR A 195 6.38 -7.41 -12.55
CA TYR A 195 7.23 -7.75 -13.68
C TYR A 195 7.43 -9.26 -13.85
N THR A 196 7.54 -10.00 -12.75
CA THR A 196 7.68 -11.47 -12.80
C THR A 196 6.40 -12.10 -13.34
N HIS A 197 5.23 -11.75 -12.79
CA HIS A 197 3.94 -12.27 -13.25
C HIS A 197 3.65 -11.96 -14.72
N LEU A 198 4.07 -10.79 -15.20
CA LEU A 198 3.86 -10.34 -16.58
C LEU A 198 5.00 -10.74 -17.55
N GLY A 199 6.01 -11.49 -17.09
CA GLY A 199 7.15 -11.92 -17.91
C GLY A 199 8.05 -10.78 -18.40
N LYS A 200 8.10 -9.65 -17.70
CA LYS A 200 8.89 -8.45 -18.04
C LYS A 200 10.32 -8.51 -17.47
N LEU A 201 11.03 -9.61 -17.74
CA LEU A 201 12.34 -9.91 -17.13
C LEU A 201 13.41 -8.83 -17.37
N ARG A 202 13.44 -8.23 -18.56
CA ARG A 202 14.37 -7.12 -18.87
C ARG A 202 14.12 -5.88 -18.01
N LYS A 203 12.85 -5.52 -17.78
CA LYS A 203 12.49 -4.39 -16.92
C LYS A 203 12.79 -4.70 -15.46
N LYS A 204 12.55 -5.95 -15.02
CA LYS A 204 12.93 -6.44 -13.69
C LYS A 204 14.44 -6.28 -13.46
N ALA A 205 15.27 -6.76 -14.39
CA ALA A 205 16.72 -6.61 -14.31
C ALA A 205 17.13 -5.14 -14.21
N ALA A 206 16.59 -4.26 -15.07
CA ALA A 206 16.89 -2.84 -15.03
C ALA A 206 16.51 -2.16 -13.70
N LEU A 207 15.36 -2.53 -13.11
CA LEU A 207 14.94 -2.01 -11.82
C LEU A 207 15.85 -2.50 -10.68
N LEU A 208 16.29 -3.75 -10.72
CA LEU A 208 17.26 -4.29 -9.77
C LEU A 208 18.61 -3.58 -9.91
N ASP A 209 19.12 -3.40 -11.13
CA ASP A 209 20.38 -2.70 -11.39
C ASP A 209 20.35 -1.26 -10.85
N ARG A 210 19.21 -0.57 -10.98
CA ARG A 210 18.96 0.73 -10.33
C ARG A 210 18.97 0.63 -8.80
N GLY A 211 18.29 -0.37 -8.23
CA GLY A 211 18.30 -0.61 -6.79
C GLY A 211 19.71 -0.84 -6.23
N VAL A 212 20.56 -1.55 -6.97
CA VAL A 212 21.99 -1.72 -6.63
C VAL A 212 22.72 -0.38 -6.63
N ALA A 213 22.55 0.43 -7.69
CA ALA A 213 23.29 1.67 -7.89
C ALA A 213 22.83 2.82 -6.97
N GLN A 214 21.52 2.96 -6.74
CA GLN A 214 20.91 4.16 -6.16
C GLN A 214 20.17 3.91 -4.84
N GLY A 215 19.96 2.63 -4.48
CA GLY A 215 19.29 2.24 -3.24
C GLY A 215 20.09 2.61 -2.00
N ASP A 216 19.38 2.88 -0.91
CA ASP A 216 19.93 2.85 0.44
C ASP A 216 20.36 1.42 0.83
N ARG A 217 20.82 1.22 2.06
CA ARG A 217 21.28 -0.09 2.52
C ARG A 217 20.21 -1.18 2.34
N THR A 218 18.95 -0.87 2.63
CA THR A 218 17.83 -1.83 2.57
C THR A 218 17.52 -2.21 1.13
N ILE A 219 17.23 -1.22 0.29
CA ILE A 219 16.90 -1.44 -1.13
C ILE A 219 18.07 -2.10 -1.86
N ARG A 220 19.29 -1.65 -1.61
CA ARG A 220 20.49 -2.20 -2.26
C ARG A 220 20.72 -3.66 -1.89
N SER A 221 20.62 -4.02 -0.61
CA SER A 221 20.78 -5.42 -0.17
C SER A 221 19.76 -6.34 -0.85
N ALA A 222 18.48 -5.94 -0.83
CA ALA A 222 17.41 -6.70 -1.47
C ALA A 222 17.58 -6.81 -3.00
N ALA A 223 18.03 -5.74 -3.65
CA ALA A 223 18.29 -5.71 -5.08
C ALA A 223 19.46 -6.63 -5.48
N ILE A 224 20.58 -6.57 -4.74
CA ILE A 224 21.75 -7.43 -4.95
C ILE A 224 21.36 -8.90 -4.83
N GLN A 225 20.69 -9.29 -3.74
CA GLN A 225 20.28 -10.69 -3.52
C GLN A 225 19.53 -11.25 -4.72
N ARG A 226 18.49 -10.54 -5.16
CA ARG A 226 17.65 -10.98 -6.29
C ARG A 226 18.42 -10.96 -7.61
N ARG A 227 19.31 -9.98 -7.82
CA ARG A 227 20.09 -9.86 -9.06
C ARG A 227 21.17 -10.93 -9.19
N VAL A 228 21.83 -11.28 -8.08
CA VAL A 228 22.78 -12.40 -8.02
C VAL A 228 22.09 -13.72 -8.36
N CYS A 229 20.93 -14.01 -7.76
CA CYS A 229 20.14 -15.19 -8.11
C CYS A 229 19.75 -15.21 -9.59
N MET A 230 19.33 -14.07 -10.16
CA MET A 230 19.02 -13.99 -11.60
C MET A 230 20.23 -14.31 -12.48
N HIS A 231 21.44 -13.84 -12.14
CA HIS A 231 22.64 -14.20 -12.88
C HIS A 231 22.95 -15.70 -12.76
N ALA A 232 22.79 -16.30 -11.57
CA ALA A 232 22.98 -17.72 -11.36
C ALA A 232 21.98 -18.58 -12.17
N ASP A 233 20.70 -18.20 -12.17
CA ASP A 233 19.64 -18.87 -12.94
C ASP A 233 19.90 -18.83 -14.46
N GLU A 234 20.55 -17.78 -14.94
CA GLU A 234 20.99 -17.63 -16.34
C GLU A 234 22.29 -18.41 -16.66
N GLY A 235 22.94 -19.02 -15.66
CA GLY A 235 24.24 -19.66 -15.77
C GLY A 235 25.42 -18.68 -15.82
N ASN A 236 25.17 -17.40 -15.59
CA ASN A 236 26.16 -16.32 -15.62
C ASN A 236 26.87 -16.17 -14.26
N TYR A 237 27.48 -17.25 -13.78
CA TYR A 237 28.11 -17.31 -12.44
C TYR A 237 29.22 -16.26 -12.25
N ALA A 238 29.97 -15.92 -13.29
CA ALA A 238 31.00 -14.89 -13.22
C ALA A 238 30.44 -13.51 -12.81
N ASP A 239 29.31 -13.12 -13.40
CA ASP A 239 28.64 -11.85 -13.06
C ASP A 239 27.96 -11.93 -11.68
N ALA A 240 27.39 -13.09 -11.33
CA ALA A 240 26.83 -13.35 -10.01
C ALA A 240 27.88 -13.14 -8.91
N TRP A 241 29.06 -13.75 -9.06
CA TRP A 241 30.17 -13.63 -8.11
C TRP A 241 30.78 -12.24 -8.07
N LYS A 242 30.88 -11.56 -9.21
CA LYS A 242 31.34 -10.16 -9.26
C LYS A 242 30.42 -9.25 -8.44
N LEU A 243 29.11 -9.35 -8.66
CA LEU A 243 28.13 -8.54 -7.95
C LEU A 243 28.09 -8.89 -6.45
N PHE A 244 28.19 -10.19 -6.11
CA PHE A 244 28.31 -10.62 -4.72
C PHE A 244 29.56 -10.04 -4.03
N ALA A 245 30.71 -10.04 -4.69
CA ALA A 245 31.93 -9.48 -4.14
C ALA A 245 31.88 -7.95 -3.97
N GLU A 246 31.14 -7.24 -4.84
CA GLU A 246 30.82 -5.82 -4.65
C GLU A 246 29.95 -5.61 -3.41
N ALA A 247 28.92 -6.43 -3.22
CA ALA A 247 28.04 -6.40 -2.06
C ALA A 247 28.79 -6.66 -0.75
N GLN A 248 29.62 -7.71 -0.73
CA GLN A 248 30.40 -8.10 0.44
C GLN A 248 31.43 -7.03 0.83
N ARG A 249 32.00 -6.30 -0.12
CA ARG A 249 32.88 -5.17 0.18
C ARG A 249 32.11 -3.97 0.76
N ALA A 250 30.88 -3.75 0.32
CA ALA A 250 30.06 -2.63 0.76
C ALA A 250 29.50 -2.84 2.18
N ASP A 251 29.04 -4.04 2.51
CA ASP A 251 28.57 -4.41 3.86
C ASP A 251 28.97 -5.86 4.20
N PRO A 252 30.22 -6.08 4.68
CA PRO A 252 30.72 -7.42 5.01
C PRO A 252 29.94 -8.12 6.12
N GLU A 253 29.18 -7.35 6.90
CA GLU A 253 28.41 -7.81 8.03
C GLU A 253 26.92 -8.01 7.66
N SER A 254 26.50 -7.83 6.41
CA SER A 254 25.09 -8.07 6.09
C SER A 254 24.75 -9.56 6.22
N PRO A 255 23.76 -9.95 7.05
CA PRO A 255 23.32 -11.34 7.15
C PRO A 255 22.83 -11.90 5.81
N SER A 256 22.25 -11.06 4.94
CA SER A 256 21.70 -11.46 3.64
C SER A 256 22.76 -12.08 2.72
N LEU A 257 24.05 -11.75 2.89
CA LEU A 257 25.14 -12.33 2.11
C LEU A 257 25.30 -13.83 2.35
N SER A 258 25.00 -14.32 3.55
CA SER A 258 25.16 -15.74 3.90
C SER A 258 24.33 -16.66 3.01
N HIS A 259 23.03 -16.40 2.94
CA HIS A 259 22.11 -17.13 2.07
C HIS A 259 22.52 -17.00 0.60
N VAL A 260 22.83 -15.77 0.14
CA VAL A 260 23.20 -15.54 -1.28
C VAL A 260 24.41 -16.36 -1.68
N GLU A 261 25.49 -16.34 -0.88
CA GLU A 261 26.72 -17.08 -1.17
C GLU A 261 26.46 -18.59 -1.30
N VAL A 262 25.77 -19.14 -0.32
CA VAL A 262 25.50 -20.59 -0.23
C VAL A 262 24.58 -21.03 -1.38
N THR A 263 23.53 -20.28 -1.68
CA THR A 263 22.61 -20.60 -2.78
C THR A 263 23.33 -20.56 -4.14
N VAL A 264 24.21 -19.58 -4.38
CA VAL A 264 24.97 -19.51 -5.64
C VAL A 264 25.91 -20.70 -5.76
N LEU A 265 26.65 -21.06 -4.70
CA LEU A 265 27.54 -22.24 -4.71
C LEU A 265 26.79 -23.53 -5.02
N ILE A 266 25.63 -23.74 -4.39
CA ILE A 266 24.79 -24.92 -4.66
C ILE A 266 24.32 -24.93 -6.12
N SER A 267 23.84 -23.80 -6.64
CA SER A 267 23.37 -23.71 -8.03
C SER A 267 24.50 -23.98 -9.05
N GLU A 268 25.73 -23.58 -8.74
CA GLU A 268 26.93 -23.82 -9.54
C GLU A 268 27.47 -25.26 -9.40
N GLY A 269 26.92 -26.08 -8.49
CA GLY A 269 27.37 -27.45 -8.21
C GLY A 269 28.59 -27.54 -7.29
N ARG A 270 28.96 -26.45 -6.61
CA ARG A 270 30.07 -26.36 -5.65
C ARG A 270 29.60 -26.68 -4.23
N GLU A 271 28.97 -27.85 -4.06
CA GLU A 271 28.29 -28.21 -2.82
C GLU A 271 29.21 -28.27 -1.61
N ASP A 272 30.40 -28.86 -1.73
CA ASP A 272 31.33 -28.98 -0.60
C ASP A 272 31.73 -27.60 -0.05
N GLU A 273 32.04 -26.67 -0.95
CA GLU A 273 32.32 -25.28 -0.58
C GLU A 273 31.09 -24.60 0.03
N ALA A 274 29.89 -24.87 -0.50
CA ALA A 274 28.65 -24.36 0.08
C ALA A 274 28.48 -24.79 1.55
N ARG A 275 28.77 -26.05 1.90
CA ARG A 275 28.71 -26.54 3.29
C ARG A 275 29.73 -25.83 4.17
N GLU A 276 30.96 -25.63 3.68
CA GLU A 276 31.99 -24.90 4.42
C GLU A 276 31.58 -23.44 4.69
N ARG A 277 31.06 -22.74 3.68
CA ARG A 277 30.58 -21.37 3.81
C ARG A 277 29.35 -21.28 4.71
N ALA A 278 28.44 -22.26 4.66
CA ALA A 278 27.28 -22.32 5.55
C ALA A 278 27.69 -22.43 7.02
N ARG A 279 28.63 -23.33 7.36
CA ARG A 279 29.19 -23.46 8.72
C ARG A 279 29.85 -22.18 9.20
N PHE A 280 30.62 -21.54 8.33
CA PHE A 280 31.27 -20.27 8.63
C PHE A 280 30.25 -19.18 8.98
N TRP A 281 29.22 -19.00 8.15
CA TRP A 281 28.20 -17.98 8.38
C TRP A 281 27.34 -18.29 9.60
N ALA A 282 26.90 -19.53 9.79
CA ALA A 282 26.12 -19.92 10.97
C ALA A 282 26.88 -19.63 12.26
N THR A 283 28.18 -19.95 12.30
CA THR A 283 29.06 -19.63 13.44
C THR A 283 29.16 -18.11 13.68
N ARG A 284 29.31 -17.33 12.61
CA ARG A 284 29.42 -15.87 12.68
C ARG A 284 28.12 -15.22 13.14
N LEU A 285 26.98 -15.62 12.59
CA LEU A 285 25.67 -15.05 12.89
C LEU A 285 25.23 -15.36 14.33
N ARG A 286 25.47 -16.58 14.83
CA ARG A 286 25.20 -16.93 16.23
C ARG A 286 25.90 -16.01 17.24
N ARG A 287 27.12 -15.53 16.92
CA ARG A 287 27.86 -14.61 17.79
C ARG A 287 27.18 -13.24 17.95
N ARG A 288 26.25 -12.88 17.06
CA ARG A 288 25.49 -11.64 17.19
C ARG A 288 24.38 -11.73 18.24
N GLY A 289 23.88 -12.93 18.52
CA GLY A 289 22.82 -13.16 19.50
C GLY A 289 21.50 -12.46 19.13
N ASP A 290 21.23 -12.31 17.83
CA ASP A 290 20.01 -11.67 17.32
C ASP A 290 18.95 -12.74 17.02
N PRO A 291 17.83 -12.79 17.77
CA PRO A 291 16.77 -13.79 17.57
C PRO A 291 16.13 -13.73 16.18
N ASP A 292 16.15 -12.58 15.51
CA ASP A 292 15.57 -12.43 14.16
C ASP A 292 16.38 -13.22 13.10
N LEU A 293 17.56 -13.74 13.47
CA LEU A 293 18.42 -14.54 12.59
C LEU A 293 18.28 -16.05 12.79
N ASP A 294 17.44 -16.52 13.71
CA ASP A 294 17.33 -17.94 14.06
C ASP A 294 16.91 -18.80 12.85
N ASP A 295 15.93 -18.34 12.07
CA ASP A 295 15.49 -19.03 10.84
C ASP A 295 16.60 -19.11 9.80
N LEU A 296 17.37 -18.03 9.63
CA LEU A 296 18.50 -17.98 8.70
C LEU A 296 19.64 -18.91 9.16
N ILE A 297 19.93 -18.95 10.46
CA ILE A 297 20.91 -19.88 11.04
C ILE A 297 20.45 -21.33 10.82
N GLY A 298 19.18 -21.63 11.06
CA GLY A 298 18.60 -22.95 10.82
C GLY A 298 18.70 -23.38 9.36
N PHE A 299 18.47 -22.46 8.41
CA PHE A 299 18.69 -22.72 6.98
C PHE A 299 20.16 -23.10 6.68
N LEU A 300 21.13 -22.35 7.22
CA LEU A 300 22.54 -22.62 7.02
C LEU A 300 22.97 -23.95 7.65
N ASP A 301 22.43 -24.30 8.82
CA ASP A 301 22.69 -25.57 9.50
C ASP A 301 22.18 -26.77 8.72
N ASN A 302 21.06 -26.63 7.99
CA ASN A 302 20.54 -27.71 7.15
C ASN A 302 21.42 -27.98 5.91
N ILE A 303 22.26 -27.02 5.52
CA ILE A 303 23.18 -27.15 4.37
C ILE A 303 24.57 -27.62 4.81
N ALA A 304 24.99 -27.20 6.00
CA ALA A 304 26.28 -27.51 6.63
C ALA A 304 26.52 -29.01 6.82
#